data_AF-A0A4U7CQC0-F1
#
_entry.id   AF-A0A4U7CQC0-F1
#
_cell.length_a   1.000
_cell.length_b   1.000
_cell.length_c   1.000
_cell.angle_alpha   90.00
_cell.angle_beta   90.00
_cell.angle_gamma   90.00
#
_symmetry.space_group_name_H-M   'P 1'
#
loop_
_entity.id
_entity.type
_entity.pdbx_description
1 polymer ?
#
loop_
_entity_poly.entity_id
_entity_poly.type
_entity_poly.pdbx_seq_one_letter_code
_entity_poly.pdbx_strand_id
1 'polypeptide(L)'
;MNRVATLAVAFVVTLAAVLGGAAAVGFATADGAAPAPEIQNDHFLDDDLVVDDDPGQATVEMDASAASQTVLVDPGVEAGGPGPALPISLLGLGGGGVDDRDIRPLANALIENGHEVGVYVPDPDQRRPPARPGADRPTQLGERLAEADAFVTFRTDYEPDQLDEIESFVESGGHVVLATEPDAAYSQPGAASLDATLDVTTRPGYVYNMDENDLNYQRVYAEATGDSVLTEGVDRAVFPSATPVGTAVGGSEVLRPIEGSELSTTREATEAPLLVRNDEVVMIGDGDFLSPENARRADNDALIGNLADFLVTNDRTPPGAGGSTGPTPPPEPGQPPTNGTAA
;
A
#
# COMPACT_ATOMS: atom_id res chain seq x y z
N MET A 1 42.39 49.16 -46.47
CA MET A 1 41.10 48.62 -45.97
C MET A 1 41.40 47.28 -45.31
N ASN A 2 41.13 47.16 -44.01
CA ASN A 2 41.59 46.02 -43.19
C ASN A 2 40.80 44.76 -43.53
N ARG A 3 41.48 43.61 -43.68
CA ARG A 3 40.89 42.30 -44.00
C ARG A 3 39.66 41.95 -43.15
N VAL A 4 39.64 42.41 -41.90
CA VAL A 4 38.52 42.21 -40.96
C VAL A 4 37.24 42.90 -41.44
N ALA A 5 37.32 44.11 -42.00
CA ALA A 5 36.16 44.81 -42.55
C ALA A 5 35.63 44.10 -43.80
N THR A 6 36.51 43.56 -44.64
CA THR A 6 36.12 42.78 -45.82
C THR A 6 35.43 41.47 -45.43
N LEU A 7 35.92 40.78 -44.39
CA LEU A 7 35.31 39.55 -43.89
C LEU A 7 33.96 39.81 -43.21
N ALA A 8 33.82 40.90 -42.46
CA ALA A 8 32.55 41.29 -41.84
C ALA A 8 31.49 41.61 -42.89
N VAL A 9 31.84 42.34 -43.95
CA VAL A 9 30.93 42.61 -45.07
C VAL A 9 30.55 41.32 -45.79
N ALA A 10 31.52 40.43 -46.07
CA ALA A 10 31.24 39.14 -46.70
C ALA A 10 30.28 38.28 -45.84
N PHE A 11 30.47 38.26 -44.52
CA PHE A 11 29.59 37.55 -43.60
C PHE A 11 28.16 38.08 -43.62
N VAL A 12 27.99 39.41 -43.54
CA VAL A 12 26.66 40.04 -43.55
C VAL A 12 25.94 39.79 -44.88
N VAL A 13 26.66 39.88 -46.01
CA VAL A 13 26.09 39.59 -47.34
C VAL A 13 25.66 38.13 -47.46
N THR A 14 26.49 37.21 -46.96
CA THR A 14 26.18 35.77 -47.01
C THR A 14 24.98 35.43 -46.11
N LEU A 15 24.93 36.00 -44.91
CA LEU A 15 23.81 35.81 -43.98
C LEU A 15 22.51 36.38 -44.56
N ALA A 16 22.55 37.56 -45.18
CA ALA A 16 21.39 38.15 -45.85
C ALA A 16 20.93 37.31 -47.05
N ALA A 17 21.85 36.70 -47.80
CA ALA A 17 21.52 35.80 -48.90
C ALA A 17 20.85 34.51 -48.42
N VAL A 18 21.33 33.92 -47.31
CA VAL A 18 20.74 32.71 -46.70
C VAL A 18 19.34 33.01 -46.13
N LEU A 19 19.19 34.11 -45.40
CA LEU A 19 17.90 34.51 -44.81
C LEU A 19 16.89 34.95 -45.89
N GLY A 20 17.35 35.65 -46.94
CA GLY A 20 16.52 36.03 -48.08
C GLY A 20 16.10 34.84 -48.93
N GLY A 21 16.97 33.83 -49.08
CA GLY A 21 16.65 32.59 -49.78
C GLY A 21 15.57 31.77 -49.08
N ALA A 22 15.63 31.66 -47.75
CA ALA A 22 14.61 30.95 -46.97
C ALA A 22 13.25 31.65 -47.00
N ALA A 23 13.22 32.99 -47.00
CA ALA A 23 11.97 33.75 -47.05
C ALA A 23 11.31 33.74 -48.44
N ALA A 24 12.09 33.72 -49.53
CA ALA A 24 11.55 33.73 -50.89
C ALA A 24 10.98 32.37 -51.33
N VAL A 25 11.55 31.25 -50.85
CA VAL A 25 11.02 29.91 -51.16
C VAL A 25 9.66 29.69 -50.49
N GLY A 26 9.49 30.13 -49.23
CA GLY A 26 8.21 29.99 -48.54
C GLY A 26 7.06 30.81 -49.15
N PHE A 27 7.35 31.96 -49.77
CA PHE A 27 6.33 32.82 -50.37
C PHE A 27 5.95 32.39 -51.81
N ALA A 28 6.86 31.73 -52.54
CA ALA A 28 6.61 31.26 -53.90
C ALA A 28 5.88 29.90 -53.96
N THR A 29 5.87 29.11 -52.89
CA THR A 29 5.19 27.81 -52.82
C THR A 29 3.86 27.84 -52.04
N ALA A 30 3.38 29.03 -51.66
CA ALA A 30 2.16 29.19 -50.86
C ALA A 30 0.85 28.99 -51.66
N ASP A 31 0.91 29.04 -52.99
CA ASP A 31 -0.22 28.67 -53.85
C ASP A 31 -0.04 27.22 -54.33
N GLY A 32 -0.62 26.27 -53.59
CA GLY A 32 -0.82 24.91 -54.07
C GLY A 32 -0.12 23.78 -53.31
N ALA A 33 0.24 23.97 -52.03
CA ALA A 33 0.39 22.80 -51.18
C ALA A 33 -1.00 22.17 -50.99
N ALA A 34 -1.23 21.02 -51.63
CA ALA A 34 -2.37 20.17 -51.28
C ALA A 34 -2.39 20.04 -49.75
N PRO A 35 -3.57 20.10 -49.09
CA PRO A 35 -3.64 19.89 -47.66
C PRO A 35 -2.86 18.61 -47.35
N ALA A 36 -2.00 18.68 -46.31
CA ALA A 36 -1.35 17.47 -45.82
C ALA A 36 -2.44 16.40 -45.67
N PRO A 37 -2.27 15.21 -46.24
CA PRO A 37 -3.27 14.16 -46.06
C PRO A 37 -3.50 14.04 -44.55
N GLU A 38 -4.76 14.07 -44.12
CA GLU A 38 -5.07 13.69 -42.75
C GLU A 38 -4.39 12.35 -42.51
N ILE A 39 -3.47 12.31 -41.57
CA ILE A 39 -2.91 11.05 -41.09
C ILE A 39 -4.08 10.40 -40.32
N GLN A 40 -4.95 9.70 -41.06
CA GLN A 40 -5.92 8.77 -40.49
C GLN A 40 -5.10 7.58 -40.02
N ASN A 41 -4.68 7.66 -38.77
CA ASN A 41 -3.94 6.60 -38.11
C ASN A 41 -4.96 5.62 -37.52
N ASP A 42 -5.73 4.96 -38.39
CA ASP A 42 -6.77 4.00 -38.02
C ASP A 42 -6.21 2.81 -37.21
N HIS A 43 -4.88 2.65 -37.19
CA HIS A 43 -4.15 1.64 -36.40
C HIS A 43 -3.93 2.02 -34.92
N PHE A 44 -4.20 3.26 -34.50
CA PHE A 44 -4.09 3.72 -33.11
C PHE A 44 -5.42 4.25 -32.56
N LEU A 45 -6.50 4.07 -33.32
CA LEU A 45 -7.86 4.53 -33.00
C LEU A 45 -8.81 3.33 -32.93
N ASP A 46 -8.34 2.17 -32.49
CA ASP A 46 -9.28 1.20 -31.96
C ASP A 46 -9.76 1.81 -30.64
N ASP A 47 -10.98 2.34 -30.63
CA ASP A 47 -11.70 2.63 -29.39
C ASP A 47 -11.82 1.33 -28.54
N ASP A 48 -11.68 0.16 -29.18
CA ASP A 48 -11.53 -1.19 -28.61
C ASP A 48 -10.08 -1.54 -28.15
N LEU A 49 -9.11 -0.62 -28.15
CA LEU A 49 -7.79 -0.81 -27.51
C LEU A 49 -7.70 -0.09 -26.16
N VAL A 50 -8.68 0.78 -25.85
CA VAL A 50 -8.90 1.34 -24.53
C VAL A 50 -10.11 0.60 -23.93
N VAL A 51 -9.89 -0.67 -23.60
CA VAL A 51 -10.93 -1.60 -23.15
C VAL A 51 -10.98 -1.59 -21.63
N ASP A 52 -12.07 -1.09 -21.05
CA ASP A 52 -12.51 -1.33 -19.67
C ASP A 52 -11.41 -1.19 -18.58
N ASP A 53 -11.11 0.05 -18.19
CA ASP A 53 -10.18 0.36 -17.11
C ASP A 53 -10.80 0.31 -15.71
N ASP A 54 -12.04 -0.21 -15.60
CA ASP A 54 -12.94 -0.24 -14.44
C ASP A 54 -12.54 0.82 -13.38
N PRO A 55 -12.73 2.13 -13.69
CA PRO A 55 -12.21 3.18 -12.83
C PRO A 55 -13.07 3.32 -11.57
N GLY A 56 -12.42 3.25 -10.41
CA GLY A 56 -13.04 3.54 -9.11
C GLY A 56 -13.24 5.05 -8.87
N GLN A 57 -13.73 5.41 -7.68
CA GLN A 57 -13.93 6.83 -7.29
C GLN A 57 -12.62 7.55 -6.97
N ALA A 58 -11.52 6.79 -6.89
CA ALA A 58 -10.15 7.25 -6.64
C ALA A 58 -9.97 8.00 -5.32
N THR A 59 -10.94 7.90 -4.42
CA THR A 59 -10.95 8.55 -3.10
C THR A 59 -11.34 7.50 -2.07
N VAL A 60 -10.44 7.25 -1.11
CA VAL A 60 -10.70 6.30 -0.01
C VAL A 60 -11.44 7.05 1.10
N GLU A 61 -12.68 6.64 1.37
CA GLU A 61 -13.49 7.17 2.47
C GLU A 61 -13.55 6.15 3.62
N MET A 62 -13.78 6.63 4.84
CA MET A 62 -13.97 5.81 6.05
C MET A 62 -15.31 6.15 6.69
N ASP A 63 -15.99 5.16 7.23
CA ASP A 63 -17.27 5.35 7.93
C ASP A 63 -17.12 5.28 9.46
N ALA A 64 -16.05 4.68 9.98
CA ALA A 64 -15.86 4.50 11.41
C ALA A 64 -15.62 5.83 12.12
N SER A 65 -16.47 6.12 13.11
CA SER A 65 -16.27 7.23 14.05
C SER A 65 -15.60 6.72 15.35
N ALA A 66 -14.36 6.27 15.24
CA ALA A 66 -13.56 5.82 16.38
C ALA A 66 -12.80 6.98 17.06
N ALA A 67 -12.33 6.77 18.30
CA ALA A 67 -11.34 7.68 18.88
C ALA A 67 -10.02 7.59 18.11
N SER A 68 -9.10 8.54 18.30
CA SER A 68 -7.75 8.44 17.72
C SER A 68 -7.13 7.09 18.08
N GLN A 69 -6.62 6.38 17.08
CA GLN A 69 -5.98 5.06 17.19
C GLN A 69 -4.59 5.14 16.56
N THR A 70 -3.68 4.29 16.99
CA THR A 70 -2.32 4.15 16.46
C THR A 70 -2.24 2.87 15.65
N VAL A 71 -2.07 2.98 14.34
CA VAL A 71 -1.86 1.85 13.42
C VAL A 71 -0.36 1.72 13.14
N LEU A 72 0.22 0.59 13.53
CA LEU A 72 1.61 0.27 13.22
C LEU A 72 1.69 -0.50 11.90
N VAL A 73 2.56 -0.10 10.99
CA VAL A 73 2.78 -0.75 9.69
C VAL A 73 4.19 -1.31 9.63
N ASP A 74 4.34 -2.62 9.41
CA ASP A 74 5.60 -3.27 9.03
C ASP A 74 5.60 -3.51 7.50
N PRO A 75 6.26 -2.64 6.71
CA PRO A 75 6.31 -2.77 5.25
C PRO A 75 7.15 -3.96 4.75
N GLY A 76 7.85 -4.69 5.63
CA GLY A 76 8.72 -5.79 5.21
C GLY A 76 10.06 -5.36 4.60
N VAL A 77 10.46 -4.11 4.81
CA VAL A 77 11.78 -3.63 4.37
C VAL A 77 12.89 -4.32 5.16
N GLU A 78 13.80 -5.01 4.46
CA GLU A 78 15.08 -5.41 5.07
C GLU A 78 15.79 -4.15 5.57
N ALA A 79 16.33 -4.18 6.80
CA ALA A 79 17.33 -3.21 7.21
C ALA A 79 18.52 -3.38 6.26
N GLY A 80 18.57 -2.55 5.21
CA GLY A 80 19.49 -2.71 4.09
C GLY A 80 20.89 -3.04 4.58
N GLY A 81 21.47 -4.12 4.04
CA GLY A 81 22.84 -4.51 4.33
C GLY A 81 23.81 -3.33 4.18
N PRO A 82 25.01 -3.39 4.80
CA PRO A 82 25.91 -2.25 4.98
C PRO A 82 26.41 -1.72 3.62
N GLY A 83 25.62 -0.88 2.99
CA GLY A 83 25.86 -0.23 1.72
C GLY A 83 25.34 1.21 1.82
N PRO A 84 25.98 2.18 1.15
CA PRO A 84 25.51 3.54 1.20
C PRO A 84 24.09 3.60 0.65
N ALA A 85 23.15 4.12 1.44
CA ALA A 85 21.81 4.47 0.98
C ALA A 85 21.95 5.36 -0.25
N LEU A 86 21.73 4.77 -1.43
CA LEU A 86 21.71 5.54 -2.66
C LEU A 86 20.35 6.26 -2.71
N PRO A 87 20.30 7.51 -3.20
CA PRO A 87 19.04 8.27 -3.31
C PRO A 87 17.99 7.62 -4.25
N ILE A 88 18.30 6.47 -4.85
CA ILE A 88 17.46 5.70 -5.77
C ILE A 88 16.56 4.71 -5.02
N SER A 89 16.90 4.29 -3.80
CA SER A 89 16.01 3.47 -2.96
C SER A 89 14.75 4.24 -2.53
N LEU A 90 14.81 5.58 -2.52
CA LEU A 90 13.64 6.45 -2.35
C LEU A 90 12.73 6.53 -3.59
N LEU A 91 13.11 5.89 -4.70
CA LEU A 91 12.35 5.85 -5.95
C LEU A 91 11.65 4.50 -6.18
N GLY A 92 11.61 3.62 -5.17
CA GLY A 92 10.95 2.32 -5.26
C GLY A 92 11.59 1.35 -6.26
N LEU A 93 12.91 1.43 -6.42
CA LEU A 93 13.67 0.55 -7.30
C LEU A 93 14.71 -0.21 -6.47
N GLY A 94 14.31 -1.34 -5.87
CA GLY A 94 15.26 -2.37 -5.43
C GLY A 94 15.10 -3.00 -4.04
N GLY A 95 13.90 -3.05 -3.46
CA GLY A 95 13.60 -3.92 -2.30
C GLY A 95 12.37 -4.77 -2.61
N GLY A 96 12.34 -6.04 -2.19
CA GLY A 96 11.16 -6.91 -2.28
C GLY A 96 10.28 -6.74 -1.05
N GLY A 97 9.85 -5.50 -0.81
CA GLY A 97 8.97 -5.12 0.29
C GLY A 97 8.15 -3.89 -0.11
N VAL A 98 7.09 -3.63 0.64
CA VAL A 98 6.10 -2.59 0.30
C VAL A 98 6.68 -1.20 0.55
N ASP A 99 6.68 -0.34 -0.47
CA ASP A 99 7.20 1.02 -0.30
C ASP A 99 6.20 1.91 0.46
N ASP A 100 6.71 2.96 1.14
CA ASP A 100 5.91 4.03 1.74
C ASP A 100 4.88 4.63 0.76
N ARG A 101 5.06 4.45 -0.55
CA ARG A 101 4.14 4.87 -1.60
C ARG A 101 2.91 3.98 -1.69
N ASP A 102 3.08 2.68 -1.51
CA ASP A 102 2.06 1.69 -1.82
C ASP A 102 1.00 1.61 -0.72
N ILE A 103 1.36 1.94 0.52
CA ILE A 103 0.38 2.07 1.63
C ILE A 103 -0.29 3.45 1.72
N ARG A 104 0.05 4.41 0.84
CA ARG A 104 -0.43 5.81 0.98
C ARG A 104 -1.93 5.96 0.99
N PRO A 105 -2.71 5.27 0.12
CA PRO A 105 -4.16 5.42 0.15
C PRO A 105 -4.75 5.06 1.52
N LEU A 106 -4.33 3.93 2.10
CA LEU A 106 -4.72 3.52 3.44
C LEU A 106 -4.24 4.51 4.51
N ALA A 107 -2.96 4.88 4.49
CA ALA A 107 -2.38 5.77 5.48
C ALA A 107 -3.02 7.17 5.45
N ASN A 108 -3.31 7.71 4.26
CA ASN A 108 -4.00 8.98 4.10
C ASN A 108 -5.41 8.92 4.68
N ALA A 109 -6.18 7.87 4.36
CA ALA A 109 -7.53 7.69 4.91
C ALA A 109 -7.51 7.68 6.44
N LEU A 110 -6.60 6.91 7.05
CA LEU A 110 -6.43 6.87 8.51
C LEU A 110 -6.06 8.25 9.10
N ILE A 111 -5.08 8.94 8.51
CA ILE A 111 -4.61 10.24 8.99
C ILE A 111 -5.68 11.33 8.84
N GLU A 112 -6.38 11.35 7.71
CA GLU A 112 -7.46 12.32 7.43
C GLU A 112 -8.63 12.15 8.40
N ASN A 113 -8.86 10.93 8.89
CA ASN A 113 -9.86 10.62 9.92
C ASN A 113 -9.33 10.75 11.36
N GLY A 114 -8.10 11.24 11.54
CA GLY A 114 -7.55 11.61 12.85
C GLY A 114 -6.88 10.46 13.60
N HIS A 115 -6.48 9.39 12.90
CA HIS A 115 -5.66 8.31 13.45
C HIS A 115 -4.16 8.57 13.22
N GLU A 116 -3.32 7.95 14.02
CA GLU A 116 -1.86 7.99 13.89
C GLU A 116 -1.37 6.75 13.14
N VAL A 117 -0.49 6.95 12.15
CA VAL A 117 0.15 5.86 11.40
C VAL A 117 1.64 5.86 11.70
N GLY A 118 2.12 4.79 12.32
CA GLY A 118 3.53 4.56 12.60
C GLY A 118 4.12 3.51 11.67
N VAL A 119 5.31 3.74 11.14
CA VAL A 119 6.05 2.73 10.37
C VAL A 119 7.06 2.05 11.28
N TYR A 120 7.09 0.72 11.28
CA TYR A 120 8.10 -0.08 11.93
C TYR A 120 9.34 -0.19 11.03
N VAL A 121 10.47 0.30 11.54
CA VAL A 121 11.78 0.11 10.91
C VAL A 121 12.71 -0.42 11.99
N PRO A 122 13.22 -1.66 11.88
CA PRO A 122 14.13 -2.21 12.88
C PRO A 122 15.44 -1.43 12.86
N ASP A 123 15.92 -0.97 14.03
CA ASP A 123 17.23 -0.35 14.18
C ASP A 123 18.27 -1.44 14.54
N PRO A 124 19.17 -1.82 13.60
CA PRO A 124 20.19 -2.84 13.84
C PRO A 124 21.32 -2.34 14.76
N ASP A 125 21.52 -1.03 14.85
CA ASP A 125 22.59 -0.41 15.64
C ASP A 125 22.13 -0.06 17.06
N GLN A 126 20.85 -0.30 17.38
CA GLN A 126 20.29 -0.02 18.69
C GLN A 126 20.95 -0.90 19.76
N ARG A 127 21.97 -0.34 20.41
CA ARG A 127 22.68 -0.99 21.52
C ARG A 127 21.78 -1.07 22.73
N ARG A 128 21.05 -2.17 22.84
CA ARG A 128 20.24 -2.47 24.01
C ARG A 128 21.14 -2.95 25.16
N PRO A 129 20.98 -2.41 26.39
CA PRO A 129 21.67 -2.92 27.57
C PRO A 129 21.41 -4.43 27.71
N PRO A 130 22.31 -5.26 28.25
CA PRO A 130 22.01 -6.69 28.43
C PRO A 130 20.76 -6.88 29.30
N ALA A 131 19.91 -7.84 28.92
CA ALA A 131 18.76 -8.22 29.75
C ALA A 131 19.26 -8.76 31.10
N ARG A 132 18.51 -8.51 32.17
CA ARG A 132 18.81 -9.15 33.45
C ARG A 132 18.56 -10.65 33.29
N PRO A 133 19.38 -11.53 33.87
CA PRO A 133 19.13 -12.97 33.82
C PRO A 133 17.70 -13.29 34.31
N GLY A 134 16.91 -13.96 33.47
CA GLY A 134 15.52 -14.34 33.76
C GLY A 134 14.49 -13.22 33.59
N ALA A 135 14.83 -12.10 32.95
CA ALA A 135 13.85 -11.10 32.52
C ALA A 135 13.51 -11.34 31.04
N ASP A 136 12.24 -11.62 30.75
CA ASP A 136 11.71 -11.59 29.39
C ASP A 136 11.65 -10.13 28.97
N ARG A 137 12.48 -9.77 27.98
CA ARG A 137 12.51 -8.43 27.43
C ARG A 137 11.76 -8.46 26.09
N PRO A 138 10.82 -7.53 25.87
CA PRO A 138 10.19 -7.39 24.57
C PRO A 138 11.20 -7.13 23.45
N THR A 139 10.91 -7.64 22.26
CA THR A 139 11.65 -7.31 21.05
C THR A 139 11.39 -5.85 20.66
N GLN A 140 12.09 -5.38 19.61
CA GLN A 140 11.87 -4.03 19.09
C GLN A 140 10.45 -3.87 18.54
N LEU A 141 9.91 -4.95 17.97
CA LEU A 141 8.54 -5.00 17.49
C LEU A 141 7.56 -5.00 18.66
N GLY A 142 7.77 -5.84 19.68
CA GLY A 142 6.91 -5.88 20.86
C GLY A 142 6.79 -4.56 21.60
N GLU A 143 7.90 -3.80 21.70
CA GLU A 143 7.87 -2.43 22.24
C GLU A 143 6.93 -1.51 21.45
N ARG A 144 6.88 -1.66 20.12
CA ARG A 144 6.01 -0.86 19.23
C ARG A 144 4.57 -1.36 19.21
N LEU A 145 4.35 -2.68 19.21
CA LEU A 145 3.03 -3.30 19.32
C LEU A 145 2.35 -2.99 20.66
N ALA A 146 3.13 -2.78 21.73
CA ALA A 146 2.60 -2.36 23.01
C ALA A 146 1.98 -0.95 22.97
N GLU A 147 2.43 -0.08 22.05
CA GLU A 147 1.93 1.28 21.86
C GLU A 147 0.84 1.37 20.79
N ALA A 148 0.70 0.35 19.94
CA ALA A 148 -0.23 0.33 18.82
C ALA A 148 -1.61 -0.25 19.21
N ASP A 149 -2.65 0.21 18.52
CA ASP A 149 -4.01 -0.30 18.59
C ASP A 149 -4.27 -1.36 17.49
N ALA A 150 -3.68 -1.17 16.31
CA ALA A 150 -3.79 -2.09 15.17
C ALA A 150 -2.44 -2.29 14.47
N PHE A 151 -2.32 -3.37 13.70
CA PHE A 151 -1.09 -3.75 13.02
C PHE A 151 -1.34 -4.13 11.55
N VAL A 152 -0.51 -3.63 10.64
CA VAL A 152 -0.51 -3.99 9.22
C VAL A 152 0.86 -4.55 8.89
N THR A 153 0.93 -5.73 8.27
CA THR A 153 2.20 -6.34 7.88
C THR A 153 2.13 -6.92 6.48
N PHE A 154 3.23 -6.76 5.75
CA PHE A 154 3.50 -7.44 4.48
C PHE A 154 4.66 -8.44 4.61
N ARG A 155 5.36 -8.37 5.74
CA ARG A 155 6.47 -9.26 6.08
C ARG A 155 5.96 -10.63 6.51
N THR A 156 6.74 -11.66 6.20
CA THR A 156 6.40 -13.05 6.54
C THR A 156 7.43 -13.73 7.45
N ASP A 157 8.65 -13.19 7.54
CA ASP A 157 9.82 -13.78 8.21
C ASP A 157 10.10 -13.20 9.62
N TYR A 158 9.14 -13.38 10.53
CA TYR A 158 9.31 -12.99 11.93
C TYR A 158 10.12 -14.03 12.72
N GLU A 159 10.96 -13.54 13.65
CA GLU A 159 11.65 -14.39 14.62
C GLU A 159 10.66 -14.96 15.66
N PRO A 160 10.94 -16.11 16.30
CA PRO A 160 10.02 -16.73 17.26
C PRO A 160 9.52 -15.81 18.36
N ASP A 161 10.41 -15.04 18.99
CA ASP A 161 10.02 -14.08 20.04
C ASP A 161 9.11 -12.96 19.52
N GLN A 162 9.21 -12.61 18.22
CA GLN A 162 8.33 -11.63 17.59
C GLN A 162 6.95 -12.24 17.27
N LEU A 163 6.90 -13.52 16.90
CA LEU A 163 5.65 -14.24 16.68
C LEU A 163 4.83 -14.33 17.98
N ASP A 164 5.46 -14.66 19.10
CA ASP A 164 4.83 -14.68 20.42
C ASP A 164 4.22 -13.31 20.80
N GLU A 165 4.87 -12.21 20.39
CA GLU A 165 4.39 -10.85 20.63
C GLU A 165 3.23 -10.45 19.70
N ILE A 166 3.23 -10.93 18.45
CA ILE A 166 2.12 -10.75 17.51
C ILE A 166 0.90 -11.56 17.98
N GLU A 167 1.09 -12.80 18.41
CA GLU A 167 0.03 -13.62 19.01
C GLU A 167 -0.58 -12.90 20.21
N SER A 168 0.26 -12.45 21.15
CA SER A 168 -0.17 -11.69 22.31
C SER A 168 -0.91 -10.40 21.94
N PHE A 169 -0.53 -9.74 20.84
CA PHE A 169 -1.19 -8.53 20.34
C PHE A 169 -2.63 -8.81 19.89
N VAL A 170 -2.81 -9.87 19.10
CA VAL A 170 -4.13 -10.34 18.64
C VAL A 170 -4.99 -10.78 19.82
N GLU A 171 -4.44 -11.60 20.73
CA GLU A 171 -5.15 -12.09 21.93
C GLU A 171 -5.65 -10.97 22.86
N SER A 172 -5.03 -9.78 22.77
CA SER A 172 -5.46 -8.60 23.53
C SER A 172 -6.37 -7.65 22.75
N GLY A 173 -6.98 -8.15 21.66
CA GLY A 173 -8.02 -7.48 20.88
C GLY A 173 -7.48 -6.55 19.79
N GLY A 174 -6.18 -6.62 19.48
CA GLY A 174 -5.57 -5.82 18.42
C GLY A 174 -5.91 -6.40 17.05
N HIS A 175 -6.38 -5.56 16.13
CA HIS A 175 -6.68 -5.99 14.78
C HIS A 175 -5.41 -6.04 13.91
N VAL A 176 -5.31 -7.09 13.07
CA VAL A 176 -4.18 -7.30 12.18
C VAL A 176 -4.65 -7.43 10.73
N VAL A 177 -4.01 -6.69 9.82
CA VAL A 177 -4.10 -6.92 8.38
C VAL A 177 -2.76 -7.50 7.90
N LEU A 178 -2.80 -8.72 7.37
CA LEU A 178 -1.69 -9.37 6.68
C LEU A 178 -1.99 -9.36 5.18
N ALA A 179 -1.13 -8.72 4.39
CA ALA A 179 -1.24 -8.77 2.93
C ALA A 179 0.03 -9.37 2.33
N THR A 180 -0.14 -10.40 1.51
CA THR A 180 0.98 -11.11 0.90
C THR A 180 1.54 -10.32 -0.28
N GLU A 181 2.87 -10.23 -0.39
CA GLU A 181 3.52 -9.86 -1.65
C GLU A 181 3.69 -11.13 -2.51
N PRO A 182 2.93 -11.27 -3.61
CA PRO A 182 2.85 -12.54 -4.34
C PRO A 182 4.20 -12.96 -4.95
N ASP A 183 5.02 -12.00 -5.40
CA ASP A 183 6.37 -12.27 -5.91
C ASP A 183 7.31 -12.87 -4.85
N ALA A 184 7.10 -12.55 -3.56
CA ALA A 184 7.83 -13.13 -2.44
C ALA A 184 7.33 -14.55 -2.09
N ALA A 185 6.02 -14.79 -2.21
CA ALA A 185 5.39 -16.09 -1.93
C ALA A 185 5.80 -17.21 -2.91
N TYR A 186 6.39 -16.87 -4.07
CA TYR A 186 6.89 -17.85 -5.03
C TYR A 186 8.26 -18.45 -4.68
N SER A 187 9.01 -17.85 -3.76
CA SER A 187 10.46 -18.11 -3.61
C SER A 187 10.87 -18.91 -2.37
N GLN A 188 10.05 -18.95 -1.31
CA GLN A 188 10.35 -19.69 -0.07
C GLN A 188 9.07 -20.14 0.65
N PRO A 189 9.14 -21.17 1.54
CA PRO A 189 8.12 -21.41 2.57
C PRO A 189 8.21 -20.29 3.63
N GLY A 190 7.92 -19.05 3.24
CA GLY A 190 8.27 -17.84 4.01
C GLY A 190 7.27 -17.46 5.10
N ALA A 191 5.99 -17.80 4.93
CA ALA A 191 4.93 -17.35 5.84
C ALA A 191 4.43 -18.40 6.83
N ALA A 192 4.87 -19.66 6.73
CA ALA A 192 4.22 -20.76 7.46
C ALA A 192 4.15 -20.56 8.99
N SER A 193 5.16 -19.93 9.60
CA SER A 193 5.15 -19.64 11.02
C SER A 193 4.17 -18.51 11.37
N LEU A 194 4.16 -17.41 10.59
CA LEU A 194 3.24 -16.29 10.80
C LEU A 194 1.79 -16.69 10.49
N ASP A 195 1.56 -17.41 9.39
CA ASP A 195 0.28 -18.00 9.00
C ASP A 195 -0.28 -18.84 10.14
N ALA A 196 0.55 -19.72 10.73
CA ALA A 196 0.14 -20.53 11.87
C ALA A 196 -0.15 -19.71 13.14
N THR A 197 0.66 -18.69 13.43
CA THR A 197 0.45 -17.77 14.56
C THR A 197 -0.86 -16.99 14.43
N LEU A 198 -1.27 -16.66 13.21
CA LEU A 198 -2.46 -15.87 12.93
C LEU A 198 -3.68 -16.73 12.53
N ASP A 199 -3.59 -18.05 12.59
CA ASP A 199 -4.63 -19.00 12.15
C ASP A 199 -5.11 -18.79 10.70
N VAL A 200 -4.19 -18.39 9.82
CA VAL A 200 -4.42 -18.20 8.38
C VAL A 200 -3.52 -19.09 7.54
N THR A 201 -3.71 -19.10 6.22
CA THR A 201 -2.96 -19.94 5.29
C THR A 201 -2.78 -19.28 3.93
N THR A 202 -1.57 -19.34 3.40
CA THR A 202 -1.26 -18.99 2.01
C THR A 202 -1.12 -20.25 1.15
N ARG A 203 -1.64 -20.24 -0.08
CA ARG A 203 -1.37 -21.28 -1.07
C ARG A 203 -0.33 -20.81 -2.08
N PRO A 204 0.46 -21.70 -2.71
CA PRO A 204 1.40 -21.31 -3.75
C PRO A 204 0.71 -21.08 -5.10
N GLY A 205 1.15 -20.06 -5.83
CA GLY A 205 0.66 -19.70 -7.17
C GLY A 205 -0.02 -18.35 -7.20
N TYR A 206 -0.41 -17.91 -8.39
CA TYR A 206 -1.31 -16.75 -8.57
C TYR A 206 -2.58 -17.22 -9.23
N VAL A 207 -3.66 -16.49 -8.96
CA VAL A 207 -4.90 -16.59 -9.72
C VAL A 207 -4.80 -15.73 -10.97
N TYR A 208 -5.28 -16.23 -12.08
CA TYR A 208 -5.38 -15.49 -13.33
C TYR A 208 -6.71 -15.76 -14.02
N ASN A 209 -7.17 -14.83 -14.85
CA ASN A 209 -8.37 -15.00 -15.65
C ASN A 209 -8.09 -14.49 -17.09
N MET A 210 -8.24 -15.37 -18.07
CA MET A 210 -7.99 -15.05 -19.48
C MET A 210 -9.21 -14.43 -20.18
N ASP A 211 -10.39 -14.60 -19.59
CA ASP A 211 -11.67 -14.23 -20.20
C ASP A 211 -12.15 -12.86 -19.70
N GLU A 212 -12.10 -12.60 -18.39
CA GLU A 212 -12.47 -11.33 -17.75
C GLU A 212 -11.39 -10.89 -16.74
N ASN A 213 -10.68 -9.81 -17.05
CA ASN A 213 -9.58 -9.26 -16.25
C ASN A 213 -9.43 -7.75 -16.45
N ASP A 214 -8.77 -7.07 -15.51
CA ASP A 214 -8.47 -5.64 -15.61
C ASP A 214 -7.19 -5.41 -16.43
N LEU A 215 -7.32 -5.37 -17.76
CA LEU A 215 -6.25 -5.07 -18.73
C LEU A 215 -5.04 -6.03 -18.74
N ASN A 216 -4.99 -7.02 -17.85
CA ASN A 216 -3.94 -8.02 -17.74
C ASN A 216 -4.50 -9.26 -17.06
N TYR A 217 -4.26 -10.45 -17.62
CA TYR A 217 -4.78 -11.72 -17.12
C TYR A 217 -4.46 -12.03 -15.65
N GLN A 218 -3.41 -11.43 -15.07
CA GLN A 218 -3.09 -11.57 -13.63
C GLN A 218 -3.88 -10.61 -12.73
N ARG A 219 -4.37 -9.49 -13.28
CA ARG A 219 -5.21 -8.51 -12.59
C ARG A 219 -6.63 -9.04 -12.54
N VAL A 220 -6.91 -9.85 -11.54
CA VAL A 220 -8.18 -10.59 -11.42
C VAL A 220 -9.22 -9.79 -10.64
N TYR A 221 -10.48 -9.90 -11.08
CA TYR A 221 -11.62 -9.43 -10.30
C TYR A 221 -11.96 -10.43 -9.20
N ALA A 222 -12.40 -9.90 -8.06
CA ALA A 222 -12.91 -10.68 -6.95
C ALA A 222 -14.23 -10.09 -6.45
N GLU A 223 -15.17 -10.97 -6.09
CA GLU A 223 -16.51 -10.61 -5.64
C GLU A 223 -16.77 -11.15 -4.24
N ALA A 224 -17.69 -10.49 -3.53
CA ALA A 224 -18.08 -10.84 -2.18
C ALA A 224 -18.74 -12.22 -2.12
N THR A 225 -18.34 -13.03 -1.14
CA THR A 225 -18.98 -14.34 -0.86
C THR A 225 -20.23 -14.22 0.00
N GLY A 226 -20.49 -13.03 0.56
CA GLY A 226 -21.63 -12.71 1.39
C GLY A 226 -21.51 -11.30 1.97
N ASP A 227 -22.46 -10.96 2.85
CA ASP A 227 -22.46 -9.67 3.54
C ASP A 227 -21.36 -9.63 4.61
N SER A 228 -20.48 -8.64 4.53
CA SER A 228 -19.40 -8.38 5.49
C SER A 228 -19.18 -6.88 5.59
N VAL A 229 -18.73 -6.41 6.76
CA VAL A 229 -18.26 -5.02 6.92
C VAL A 229 -17.08 -4.70 6.00
N LEU A 230 -16.35 -5.73 5.55
CA LEU A 230 -15.24 -5.58 4.61
C LEU A 230 -15.69 -5.39 3.15
N THR A 231 -16.95 -5.70 2.83
CA THR A 231 -17.50 -5.66 1.46
C THR A 231 -18.62 -4.64 1.31
N GLU A 232 -18.81 -3.76 2.29
CA GLU A 232 -19.77 -2.66 2.17
C GLU A 232 -19.35 -1.72 1.04
N GLY A 233 -20.23 -1.50 0.07
CA GLY A 233 -19.93 -0.70 -1.12
C GLY A 233 -18.94 -1.33 -2.11
N VAL A 234 -18.58 -2.61 -1.94
CA VAL A 234 -17.68 -3.35 -2.85
C VAL A 234 -18.50 -4.31 -3.69
N ASP A 235 -18.83 -3.93 -4.93
CA ASP A 235 -19.44 -4.84 -5.89
C ASP A 235 -18.36 -5.77 -6.46
N ARG A 236 -17.18 -5.22 -6.78
CA ARG A 236 -15.99 -5.99 -7.20
C ARG A 236 -14.68 -5.29 -6.83
N ALA A 237 -13.69 -6.08 -6.44
CA ALA A 237 -12.32 -5.62 -6.19
C ALA A 237 -11.38 -6.15 -7.28
N VAL A 238 -10.25 -5.46 -7.49
CA VAL A 238 -9.20 -5.89 -8.44
C VAL A 238 -7.91 -6.15 -7.68
N PHE A 239 -7.36 -7.34 -7.86
CA PHE A 239 -6.07 -7.72 -7.30
C PHE A 239 -5.03 -7.94 -8.41
N PRO A 240 -3.96 -7.13 -8.46
CA PRO A 240 -2.90 -7.25 -9.45
C PRO A 240 -2.27 -8.62 -9.67
N SER A 241 -2.09 -9.40 -8.60
CA SER A 241 -1.33 -10.65 -8.65
C SER A 241 -1.65 -11.60 -7.49
N ALA A 242 -2.92 -11.70 -7.10
CA ALA A 242 -3.30 -12.42 -5.88
C ALA A 242 -2.95 -13.91 -5.85
N THR A 243 -2.48 -14.35 -4.68
CA THR A 243 -2.42 -15.75 -4.30
C THR A 243 -3.65 -16.18 -3.49
N PRO A 244 -4.12 -17.43 -3.60
CA PRO A 244 -5.21 -17.88 -2.74
C PRO A 244 -4.82 -17.96 -1.27
N VAL A 245 -5.74 -17.53 -0.42
CA VAL A 245 -5.61 -17.53 1.05
C VAL A 245 -6.71 -18.39 1.70
N GLY A 246 -6.67 -18.51 3.02
CA GLY A 246 -7.60 -19.33 3.79
C GLY A 246 -7.43 -19.13 5.29
N THR A 247 -8.41 -19.55 6.09
CA THR A 247 -8.30 -19.60 7.55
C THR A 247 -8.16 -21.04 8.02
N ALA A 248 -7.33 -21.29 9.03
CA ALA A 248 -7.13 -22.62 9.59
C ALA A 248 -8.35 -23.10 10.39
N VAL A 249 -8.99 -22.20 11.16
CA VAL A 249 -10.16 -22.50 12.01
C VAL A 249 -11.12 -21.31 12.05
N GLY A 250 -12.42 -21.57 11.94
CA GLY A 250 -13.48 -20.63 12.35
C GLY A 250 -13.67 -19.35 11.53
N GLY A 251 -12.81 -19.08 10.56
CA GLY A 251 -12.87 -17.87 9.74
C GLY A 251 -13.91 -17.89 8.62
N SER A 252 -14.07 -16.73 8.01
CA SER A 252 -14.97 -16.47 6.89
C SER A 252 -14.17 -16.09 5.65
N GLU A 253 -14.62 -16.61 4.52
CA GLU A 253 -14.19 -16.14 3.21
C GLU A 253 -14.91 -14.83 2.92
N VAL A 254 -14.21 -13.86 2.34
CA VAL A 254 -14.73 -12.52 2.11
C VAL A 254 -14.80 -12.21 0.62
N LEU A 255 -13.69 -12.40 -0.10
CA LEU A 255 -13.63 -12.23 -1.55
C LEU A 255 -13.12 -13.50 -2.22
N ARG A 256 -13.78 -13.90 -3.30
CA ARG A 256 -13.36 -14.99 -4.20
C ARG A 256 -13.15 -14.46 -5.61
N PRO A 257 -12.24 -15.06 -6.40
CA PRO A 257 -12.08 -14.69 -7.78
C PRO A 257 -13.37 -15.01 -8.56
N ILE A 258 -13.66 -14.21 -9.59
CA ILE A 258 -14.82 -14.43 -10.46
C ILE A 258 -14.73 -15.74 -11.25
N GLU A 259 -15.86 -16.20 -11.80
CA GLU A 259 -15.93 -17.37 -12.66
C GLU A 259 -14.93 -17.26 -13.85
N GLY A 260 -14.35 -18.39 -14.26
CA GLY A 260 -13.32 -18.44 -15.31
C GLY A 260 -11.89 -18.24 -14.82
N SER A 261 -11.70 -17.92 -13.53
CA SER A 261 -10.38 -17.80 -12.93
C SER A 261 -9.70 -19.15 -12.71
N GLU A 262 -8.39 -19.22 -12.96
CA GLU A 262 -7.56 -20.41 -12.85
C GLU A 262 -6.36 -20.18 -11.91
N LEU A 263 -5.88 -21.24 -11.27
CA LEU A 263 -4.68 -21.19 -10.42
C LEU A 263 -3.43 -21.57 -11.24
N SER A 264 -2.38 -20.73 -11.24
CA SER A 264 -1.19 -20.92 -12.10
C SER A 264 -0.41 -22.21 -11.87
N THR A 265 -0.45 -22.78 -10.65
CA THR A 265 0.26 -24.02 -10.32
C THR A 265 -0.45 -25.26 -10.85
N THR A 266 -1.77 -25.24 -11.00
CA THR A 266 -2.58 -26.37 -11.49
C THR A 266 -3.11 -26.16 -12.90
N ARG A 267 -3.31 -24.90 -13.33
CA ARG A 267 -4.03 -24.50 -14.55
C ARG A 267 -5.43 -25.08 -14.62
N GLU A 268 -6.07 -25.09 -13.47
CA GLU A 268 -7.45 -25.57 -13.29
C GLU A 268 -8.27 -24.41 -12.72
N ALA A 269 -9.57 -24.41 -13.01
CA ALA A 269 -10.51 -23.45 -12.46
C ALA A 269 -10.43 -23.40 -10.92
N THR A 270 -10.48 -22.20 -10.35
CA THR A 270 -10.32 -21.98 -8.91
C THR A 270 -11.35 -20.98 -8.39
N GLU A 271 -11.99 -21.33 -7.28
CA GLU A 271 -12.86 -20.43 -6.49
C GLU A 271 -12.22 -20.15 -5.12
N ALA A 272 -10.91 -20.38 -5.02
CA ALA A 272 -10.20 -20.24 -3.76
C ALA A 272 -10.17 -18.75 -3.31
N PRO A 273 -10.48 -18.43 -2.05
CA PRO A 273 -10.55 -17.05 -1.57
C PRO A 273 -9.27 -16.27 -1.78
N LEU A 274 -9.41 -14.97 -2.07
CA LEU A 274 -8.31 -14.00 -2.16
C LEU A 274 -8.28 -13.06 -0.95
N LEU A 275 -9.38 -12.99 -0.21
CA LEU A 275 -9.47 -12.28 1.07
C LEU A 275 -10.27 -13.13 2.06
N VAL A 276 -9.70 -13.32 3.26
CA VAL A 276 -10.34 -14.02 4.37
C VAL A 276 -10.22 -13.23 5.65
N ARG A 277 -11.10 -13.55 6.61
CA ARG A 277 -11.09 -12.96 7.94
C ARG A 277 -11.34 -14.01 9.01
N ASN A 278 -10.59 -13.96 10.09
CA ASN A 278 -10.85 -14.65 11.35
C ASN A 278 -10.87 -13.62 12.47
N ASP A 279 -12.07 -13.22 12.89
CA ASP A 279 -12.34 -12.26 13.97
C ASP A 279 -11.44 -10.99 13.91
N GLU A 280 -10.31 -10.99 14.62
CA GLU A 280 -9.33 -9.91 14.72
C GLU A 280 -8.29 -9.83 13.57
N VAL A 281 -8.22 -10.83 12.69
CA VAL A 281 -7.23 -10.89 11.62
C VAL A 281 -7.90 -10.91 10.24
N VAL A 282 -7.38 -10.10 9.32
CA VAL A 282 -7.70 -10.10 7.89
C VAL A 282 -6.45 -10.49 7.12
N MET A 283 -6.60 -11.47 6.23
CA MET A 283 -5.54 -11.89 5.32
C MET A 283 -5.95 -11.65 3.88
N ILE A 284 -5.04 -11.01 3.12
CA ILE A 284 -5.23 -10.65 1.72
C ILE A 284 -4.13 -11.29 0.90
N GLY A 285 -4.50 -11.95 -0.19
CA GLY A 285 -3.59 -12.62 -1.10
C GLY A 285 -2.70 -11.71 -1.95
N ASP A 286 -2.84 -10.39 -1.78
CA ASP A 286 -2.14 -9.37 -2.56
C ASP A 286 -2.08 -8.06 -1.76
N GLY A 287 -0.90 -7.48 -1.61
CA GLY A 287 -0.70 -6.14 -1.03
C GLY A 287 -0.80 -5.01 -2.06
N ASP A 288 -0.59 -5.29 -3.34
CA ASP A 288 -0.41 -4.27 -4.37
C ASP A 288 -1.70 -3.51 -4.69
N PHE A 289 -2.87 -4.05 -4.32
CA PHE A 289 -4.15 -3.35 -4.45
C PHE A 289 -4.20 -2.03 -3.66
N LEU A 290 -3.39 -1.92 -2.60
CA LEU A 290 -3.28 -0.70 -1.79
C LEU A 290 -2.57 0.44 -2.52
N SER A 291 -1.75 0.14 -3.54
CA SER A 291 -0.96 1.16 -4.22
C SER A 291 -1.84 2.22 -4.91
N PRO A 292 -1.39 3.48 -5.04
CA PRO A 292 -2.20 4.55 -5.64
C PRO A 292 -2.74 4.26 -7.05
N GLU A 293 -2.05 3.42 -7.82
CA GLU A 293 -2.46 2.95 -9.14
C GLU A 293 -3.59 1.92 -9.12
N ASN A 294 -3.69 1.14 -8.04
CA ASN A 294 -4.68 0.06 -7.91
C ASN A 294 -5.82 0.44 -6.96
N ALA A 295 -5.61 1.35 -6.01
CA ALA A 295 -6.66 1.87 -5.13
C ALA A 295 -7.78 2.60 -5.88
N ARG A 296 -7.54 3.02 -7.13
CA ARG A 296 -8.52 3.68 -8.00
C ARG A 296 -9.14 2.75 -9.05
N ARG A 297 -9.03 1.44 -8.87
CA ARG A 297 -9.55 0.41 -9.78
C ARG A 297 -10.72 -0.31 -9.13
N ALA A 298 -11.77 -0.53 -9.88
CA ALA A 298 -13.04 -1.07 -9.43
C ALA A 298 -13.44 -0.40 -8.09
N ASP A 299 -13.90 -1.19 -7.12
CA ASP A 299 -14.25 -0.69 -5.79
C ASP A 299 -13.11 -0.90 -4.77
N ASN A 300 -11.85 -0.89 -5.22
CA ASN A 300 -10.70 -1.03 -4.29
C ASN A 300 -10.64 0.12 -3.29
N ASP A 301 -11.07 1.33 -3.65
CA ASP A 301 -11.14 2.45 -2.72
C ASP A 301 -12.13 2.19 -1.58
N ALA A 302 -13.30 1.64 -1.87
CA ALA A 302 -14.26 1.20 -0.86
C ALA A 302 -13.68 0.07 0.00
N LEU A 303 -13.03 -0.93 -0.60
CA LEU A 303 -12.38 -2.03 0.14
C LEU A 303 -11.29 -1.50 1.09
N ILE A 304 -10.48 -0.54 0.65
CA ILE A 304 -9.43 0.07 1.47
C ILE A 304 -10.05 0.88 2.63
N GLY A 305 -11.16 1.58 2.37
CA GLY A 305 -11.94 2.26 3.40
C GLY A 305 -12.42 1.29 4.49
N ASN A 306 -13.02 0.18 4.08
CA ASN A 306 -13.49 -0.86 4.98
C ASN A 306 -12.36 -1.51 5.79
N LEU A 307 -11.16 -1.65 5.21
CA LEU A 307 -9.97 -2.12 5.94
C LEU A 307 -9.49 -1.09 6.97
N ALA A 308 -9.53 0.19 6.64
CA ALA A 308 -9.21 1.26 7.57
C ALA A 308 -10.19 1.28 8.75
N ASP A 309 -11.50 1.12 8.47
CA ASP A 309 -12.54 0.99 9.49
C ASP A 309 -12.29 -0.23 10.37
N PHE A 310 -12.03 -1.38 9.76
CA PHE A 310 -11.66 -2.60 10.49
C PHE A 310 -10.49 -2.34 11.44
N LEU A 311 -9.39 -1.73 10.99
CA LEU A 311 -8.21 -1.48 11.84
C LEU A 311 -8.55 -0.61 13.06
N VAL A 312 -9.41 0.40 12.92
CA VAL A 312 -9.68 1.37 14.00
C VAL A 312 -10.85 0.99 14.90
N THR A 313 -11.68 0.02 14.51
CA THR A 313 -12.76 -0.54 15.35
C THR A 313 -12.32 -1.81 16.07
N ASN A 314 -11.17 -1.77 16.73
CA ASN A 314 -10.61 -2.87 17.51
C ASN A 314 -10.97 -2.75 19.01
N ASP A 315 -10.80 -3.84 19.76
CA ASP A 315 -11.10 -3.91 21.20
C ASP A 315 -9.86 -3.65 22.09
N ARG A 316 -8.71 -3.33 21.47
CA ARG A 316 -7.46 -3.12 22.19
C ARG A 316 -7.47 -1.80 22.94
N THR A 317 -6.76 -1.75 24.06
CA THR A 317 -6.45 -0.49 24.75
C THR A 317 -4.99 -0.53 25.20
N PRO A 318 -4.08 0.17 24.51
CA PRO A 318 -2.67 0.22 24.84
C PRO A 318 -2.46 0.73 26.28
N PRO A 319 -1.46 0.19 27.01
CA PRO A 319 -1.11 0.67 28.35
C PRO A 319 -0.61 2.14 28.33
N GLY A 320 -1.54 3.09 28.39
CA GLY A 320 -1.22 4.52 28.31
C GLY A 320 -2.32 5.40 27.72
N ALA A 321 -3.27 4.82 26.97
CA ALA A 321 -4.43 5.53 26.41
C ALA A 321 -5.43 6.01 27.49
N GLY A 322 -5.28 5.53 28.72
CA GLY A 322 -6.01 5.96 29.91
C GLY A 322 -5.60 7.36 30.40
N GLY A 323 -5.94 8.40 29.64
CA GLY A 323 -6.05 9.77 30.13
C GLY A 323 -4.80 10.64 29.99
N SER A 324 -4.81 11.48 28.96
CA SER A 324 -4.21 12.81 29.05
C SER A 324 -4.84 13.57 30.23
N THR A 325 -4.32 13.37 31.43
CA THR A 325 -4.33 14.42 32.43
C THR A 325 -3.29 15.44 31.97
N GLY A 326 -3.75 16.42 31.22
CA GLY A 326 -2.93 17.57 30.87
C GLY A 326 -2.25 18.13 32.13
N PRO A 327 -1.06 18.76 32.00
CA PRO A 327 -0.31 19.26 33.13
C PRO A 327 -1.22 20.04 34.06
N THR A 328 -1.33 19.60 35.32
CA THR A 328 -2.07 20.32 36.35
C THR A 328 -1.54 21.76 36.38
N PRO A 329 -2.40 22.78 36.19
CA PRO A 329 -1.95 24.17 36.28
C PRO A 329 -1.25 24.38 37.63
N PRO A 330 -0.11 25.09 37.67
CA PRO A 330 0.53 25.40 38.94
C PRO A 330 -0.49 26.10 39.85
N PRO A 331 -0.50 25.78 41.16
CA PRO A 331 -1.46 26.37 42.07
C PRO A 331 -1.34 27.90 42.06
N GLU A 332 -2.46 28.59 41.87
CA GLU A 332 -2.54 30.04 42.01
C GLU A 332 -2.01 30.44 43.40
N PRO A 333 -1.10 31.43 43.50
CA PRO A 333 -0.65 31.93 44.79
C PRO A 333 -1.82 32.58 45.53
N GLY A 334 -2.44 31.88 46.49
CA GLY A 334 -3.44 32.50 47.36
C GLY A 334 -4.45 31.63 48.09
N GLN A 335 -4.57 30.32 47.81
CA GLN A 335 -5.54 29.48 48.52
C GLN A 335 -4.91 28.76 49.74
N PRO A 336 -5.46 28.93 50.96
CA PRO A 336 -5.00 28.22 52.14
C PRO A 336 -5.40 26.75 52.10
N PRO A 337 -4.60 25.83 52.67
CA PRO A 337 -4.88 24.40 52.61
C PRO A 337 -6.15 24.05 53.39
N THR A 338 -7.08 23.39 52.72
CA THR A 338 -8.21 22.71 53.38
C THR A 338 -7.69 21.41 54.00
N ASN A 339 -7.52 21.42 55.32
CA ASN A 339 -7.23 20.22 56.09
C ASN A 339 -8.39 19.22 55.97
N GLY A 340 -8.14 18.09 55.31
CA GLY A 340 -9.00 16.92 55.33
C GLY A 340 -8.81 16.13 56.63
N THR A 341 -9.82 16.15 57.48
CA THR A 341 -9.93 15.36 58.71
C THR A 341 -10.15 13.90 58.35
N ALA A 342 -9.34 13.00 58.90
CA ALA A 342 -9.58 11.56 58.86
C ALA A 342 -10.70 11.19 59.84
N ALA A 343 -11.64 10.35 59.37
CA ALA A 343 -12.52 9.51 60.17
C ALA A 343 -12.66 8.16 59.46
#